data_AF-V4HMJ8-F1
#
_entry.id   AF-V4HMJ8-F1
#
_cell.length_a   1.000
_cell.length_b   1.000
_cell.length_c   1.000
_cell.angle_alpha   90.00
_cell.angle_beta   90.00
_cell.angle_gamma   90.00
#
_symmetry.space_group_name_H-M   'P 1'
#
loop_
_entity.id
_entity.type
_entity.pdbx_description
1 polymer ?
#
loop_
_entity_poly.entity_id
_entity_poly.type
_entity_poly.pdbx_seq_one_letter_code
_entity_poly.pdbx_strand_id
1 'polypeptide(L)'
;MNLLHEMSVAYGHMLATDLMNKAKEREQAAAAEQNEDASQSSEEAKNTEKTEKPSELEGAHKLSHEEKEKLSGREAQEKNEDKYGDLPDHIRRMLERLEEMKEELDLVKQEVAELNAKIDHNDEAQKAFYDQRNQYFLQLQTQYFDMIKNVKDAMKEAGVTDMSVLIKVIA
;
A
#
# COMPACT_ATOMS: atom_id res chain seq x y z
N MET A 1 -21.87 20.15 -12.34
CA MET A 1 -20.46 20.39 -11.98
C MET A 1 -20.01 19.25 -11.08
N ASN A 2 -18.84 18.66 -11.37
CA ASN A 2 -18.37 17.41 -10.77
C ASN A 2 -17.50 17.73 -9.54
N LEU A 3 -18.07 17.63 -8.33
CA LEU A 3 -17.36 17.87 -7.06
C LEU A 3 -16.07 17.03 -6.93
N LEU A 4 -16.05 15.81 -7.47
CA LEU A 4 -14.88 14.93 -7.42
C LEU A 4 -13.67 15.49 -8.20
N HIS A 5 -13.93 16.19 -9.32
CA HIS A 5 -12.87 16.75 -10.14
C HIS A 5 -12.27 18.00 -9.47
N GLU A 6 -13.11 18.82 -8.85
CA GLU A 6 -12.67 20.00 -8.11
C GLU A 6 -11.83 19.62 -6.88
N MET A 7 -12.19 18.56 -6.15
CA MET A 7 -11.37 18.09 -5.00
C MET A 7 -10.02 17.50 -5.43
N SER A 8 -9.98 16.74 -6.53
CA SER A 8 -8.72 16.19 -7.07
C SER A 8 -7.78 17.29 -7.54
N VAL A 9 -8.31 18.31 -8.23
CA VAL A 9 -7.52 19.46 -8.69
C VAL A 9 -7.07 20.33 -7.51
N ALA A 10 -7.94 20.58 -6.52
CA ALA A 10 -7.61 21.36 -5.34
C ALA A 10 -6.50 20.69 -4.49
N TYR A 11 -6.57 19.38 -4.31
CA TYR A 11 -5.54 18.63 -3.57
C TYR A 11 -4.19 18.62 -4.30
N GLY A 12 -4.21 18.46 -5.63
CA GLY A 12 -3.00 18.56 -6.45
C GLY A 12 -2.36 19.95 -6.39
N HIS A 13 -3.17 21.01 -6.40
CA HIS A 13 -2.68 22.37 -6.30
C HIS A 13 -2.08 22.68 -4.92
N MET A 14 -2.72 22.22 -3.84
CA MET A 14 -2.24 22.40 -2.47
C MET A 14 -0.89 21.70 -2.25
N LEU A 15 -0.75 20.45 -2.71
CA LEU A 15 0.50 19.68 -2.62
C LEU A 15 1.65 20.34 -3.39
N ALA A 16 1.37 20.92 -4.56
CA ALA A 16 2.36 21.63 -5.37
C ALA A 16 2.87 22.91 -4.66
N THR A 17 1.98 23.68 -4.03
CA THR A 17 2.39 24.86 -3.23
C THR A 17 3.19 24.49 -2.00
N ASP A 18 2.83 23.42 -1.29
CA ASP A 18 3.57 22.98 -0.09
C ASP A 18 4.97 22.48 -0.45
N LEU A 19 5.11 21.73 -1.56
CA LEU A 19 6.41 21.31 -2.08
C LEU A 19 7.29 22.51 -2.46
N MET A 20 6.70 23.53 -3.11
CA MET A 20 7.43 24.72 -3.54
C MET A 20 7.89 25.58 -2.35
N ASN A 21 7.03 25.75 -1.33
CA ASN A 21 7.38 26.47 -0.11
C ASN A 21 8.47 25.75 0.68
N LYS A 22 8.36 24.42 0.80
CA LYS A 22 9.36 23.59 1.49
C LYS A 22 10.71 23.55 0.77
N ALA A 23 10.72 23.59 -0.56
CA ALA A 23 11.95 23.72 -1.35
C ALA A 23 12.65 25.07 -1.11
N LYS A 24 11.86 26.15 -1.01
CA LYS A 24 12.37 27.49 -0.73
C LYS A 24 12.95 27.63 0.68
N GLU A 25 12.36 26.95 1.66
CA GLU A 25 12.90 26.86 3.02
C GLU A 25 14.21 26.06 3.09
N ARG A 26 14.34 24.99 2.30
CA ARG A 26 15.58 24.21 2.17
C ARG A 26 16.71 25.01 1.51
N GLU A 27 16.41 25.85 0.52
CA GLU A 27 17.40 26.74 -0.12
C GLU A 27 17.92 27.81 0.85
N GLN A 28 17.10 28.26 1.81
CA GLN A 28 17.52 29.17 2.88
C GLN A 28 18.31 28.45 4.00
N ALA A 29 18.06 27.16 4.25
CA ALA A 29 18.80 26.37 5.24
C ALA A 29 20.17 25.86 4.71
N ALA A 30 20.28 25.54 3.42
CA ALA A 30 21.50 25.03 2.81
C ALA A 30 22.64 26.08 2.69
N ALA A 31 22.34 27.37 2.91
CA ALA A 31 23.36 28.42 2.98
C ALA A 31 24.13 28.45 4.32
N ALA A 32 23.79 27.60 5.29
CA ALA A 32 24.34 27.66 6.65
C ALA A 32 25.34 26.55 7.02
N GLU A 33 25.49 25.48 6.23
CA GLU A 33 26.29 24.32 6.66
C GLU A 33 27.20 23.79 5.53
N GLN A 34 28.39 24.39 5.43
CA GLN A 34 29.58 23.73 4.88
C GLN A 34 30.45 23.30 6.06
N ASN A 35 30.67 21.99 6.25
CA ASN A 35 31.99 21.38 6.53
C ASN A 35 31.92 19.90 6.95
N GLU A 36 32.89 19.14 6.41
CA GLU A 36 33.45 17.82 6.82
C GLU A 36 32.63 16.54 6.53
N ASP A 37 33.20 15.37 6.25
CA ASP A 37 34.44 14.86 5.60
C ASP A 37 34.26 13.31 5.54
N ALA A 38 35.06 12.66 4.70
CA ALA A 38 35.05 11.28 4.20
C ALA A 38 35.24 10.11 5.21
N SER A 39 34.87 8.87 4.81
CA SER A 39 35.82 7.79 4.43
C SER A 39 35.25 6.34 4.42
N GLN A 40 35.94 5.50 3.66
CA GLN A 40 35.68 4.16 3.09
C GLN A 40 35.95 2.91 3.98
N SER A 41 35.61 1.73 3.40
CA SER A 41 36.23 0.36 3.49
C SER A 41 35.55 -0.64 4.47
N SER A 42 35.45 -1.97 4.28
CA SER A 42 36.16 -2.99 3.48
C SER A 42 35.39 -4.34 3.41
N GLU A 43 35.89 -5.28 2.57
CA GLU A 43 35.39 -6.61 2.18
C GLU A 43 35.57 -7.81 3.16
N GLU A 44 34.82 -8.89 2.83
CA GLU A 44 35.10 -10.37 2.85
C GLU A 44 35.41 -11.21 4.12
N ALA A 45 34.68 -12.35 4.24
CA ALA A 45 35.18 -13.64 4.75
C ALA A 45 34.27 -14.84 4.36
N LYS A 46 34.81 -16.06 4.44
CA LYS A 46 34.58 -17.25 3.59
C LYS A 46 34.22 -18.52 4.42
N ASN A 47 33.61 -19.52 3.77
CA ASN A 47 33.60 -20.99 4.10
C ASN A 47 32.66 -21.47 5.24
N THR A 48 31.97 -22.63 5.23
CA THR A 48 32.42 -24.02 4.97
C THR A 48 31.23 -25.01 4.84
N GLU A 49 31.54 -26.25 4.47
CA GLU A 49 30.81 -27.37 3.84
C GLU A 49 29.93 -28.30 4.74
N LYS A 50 28.95 -28.98 4.09
CA LYS A 50 28.42 -30.37 4.27
C LYS A 50 27.75 -30.87 5.57
N THR A 51 26.62 -31.59 5.43
CA THR A 51 26.45 -33.04 5.73
C THR A 51 25.04 -33.56 5.30
N GLU A 52 25.04 -34.71 4.64
CA GLU A 52 23.93 -35.54 4.13
C GLU A 52 23.16 -36.26 5.28
N LYS A 53 21.86 -36.61 5.24
CA LYS A 53 21.25 -37.75 4.51
C LYS A 53 19.72 -37.83 4.76
N PRO A 54 18.97 -38.57 3.93
CA PRO A 54 17.50 -38.55 3.83
C PRO A 54 16.82 -39.56 4.77
N SER A 55 15.62 -39.23 5.26
CA SER A 55 14.76 -40.18 5.98
C SER A 55 13.36 -40.18 5.35
N GLU A 56 12.91 -41.39 5.03
CA GLU A 56 11.61 -41.77 4.50
C GLU A 56 10.45 -41.18 5.31
N LEU A 57 9.42 -40.70 4.61
CA LEU A 57 8.10 -40.40 5.18
C LEU A 57 7.03 -41.01 4.27
N GLU A 58 6.88 -42.34 4.37
CA GLU A 58 5.61 -42.99 4.09
C GLU A 58 4.62 -42.59 5.19
N GLY A 59 3.70 -41.69 4.84
CA GLY A 59 2.58 -41.34 5.67
C GLY A 59 1.62 -40.55 4.82
N ALA A 60 0.47 -41.12 4.48
CA ALA A 60 -0.60 -40.36 3.86
C ALA A 60 -0.96 -39.20 4.80
N HIS A 61 -0.43 -38.02 4.51
CA HIS A 61 -0.70 -36.77 5.22
C HIS A 61 -2.18 -36.41 5.02
N LYS A 62 -3.06 -37.08 5.78
CA LYS A 62 -4.45 -36.68 5.92
C LYS A 62 -4.41 -35.41 6.75
N LEU A 63 -4.57 -34.28 6.07
CA LEU A 63 -4.76 -32.97 6.68
C LEU A 63 -5.71 -33.11 7.87
N SER A 64 -5.29 -32.63 9.03
CA SER A 64 -6.11 -32.60 10.25
C SER A 64 -7.40 -31.83 9.99
N HIS A 65 -8.44 -32.06 10.79
CA HIS A 65 -9.72 -31.36 10.62
C HIS A 65 -9.53 -29.85 10.63
N GLU A 66 -8.65 -29.35 11.49
CA GLU A 66 -8.29 -27.94 11.62
C GLU A 66 -7.57 -27.39 10.39
N GLU A 67 -6.63 -28.15 9.80
CA GLU A 67 -5.99 -27.77 8.53
C GLU A 67 -6.98 -27.77 7.37
N LYS A 68 -7.93 -28.70 7.34
CA LYS A 68 -8.99 -28.74 6.34
C LYS A 68 -9.94 -27.55 6.47
N GLU A 69 -10.25 -27.11 7.68
CA GLU A 69 -11.12 -25.94 7.89
C GLU A 69 -10.43 -24.63 7.51
N LYS A 70 -9.13 -24.50 7.80
CA LYS A 70 -8.30 -23.38 7.33
C LYS A 70 -8.21 -23.35 5.80
N LEU A 71 -8.01 -24.52 5.16
CA LEU A 71 -7.98 -24.65 3.70
C LEU A 71 -9.37 -24.49 3.05
N SER A 72 -10.44 -24.81 3.79
CA SER A 72 -11.84 -24.66 3.34
C SER A 72 -12.31 -23.20 3.36
N GLY A 73 -11.54 -22.27 3.93
CA GLY A 73 -11.89 -20.85 4.02
C GLY A 73 -13.04 -20.52 4.97
N ARG A 74 -13.49 -21.49 5.78
CA ARG A 74 -14.67 -21.35 6.65
C ARG A 74 -14.47 -20.31 7.76
N GLU A 75 -13.26 -20.22 8.30
CA GLU A 75 -12.88 -19.22 9.31
C GLU A 75 -12.84 -17.78 8.75
N ALA A 76 -12.54 -17.63 7.45
CA ALA A 76 -12.61 -16.34 6.77
C ALA A 76 -14.07 -15.94 6.47
N GLN A 77 -14.95 -16.91 6.18
CA GLN A 77 -16.38 -16.65 5.97
C GLN A 77 -17.06 -16.13 7.24
N GLU A 78 -16.81 -16.74 8.41
CA GLU A 78 -17.42 -16.30 9.69
C GLU A 78 -17.04 -14.85 10.06
N LYS A 79 -15.75 -14.47 9.95
CA LYS A 79 -15.30 -13.10 10.27
C LYS A 79 -15.89 -12.04 9.34
N ASN A 80 -16.21 -12.41 8.10
CA ASN A 80 -16.76 -11.53 7.09
C ASN A 80 -18.30 -11.40 7.17
N GLU A 81 -19.00 -12.35 7.79
CA GLU A 81 -20.45 -12.25 8.05
C GLU A 81 -20.75 -11.14 9.07
N ASP A 82 -19.90 -10.97 10.09
CA ASP A 82 -20.11 -9.94 11.12
C ASP A 82 -19.69 -8.52 10.69
N LYS A 83 -18.64 -8.37 9.87
CA LYS A 83 -18.07 -7.06 9.49
C LYS A 83 -18.94 -6.27 8.51
N TYR A 84 -19.51 -6.96 7.53
CA TYR A 84 -20.16 -6.35 6.37
C TYR A 84 -21.67 -6.61 6.32
N GLY A 85 -22.21 -7.31 7.33
CA GLY A 85 -23.63 -7.63 7.45
C GLY A 85 -24.13 -8.52 6.30
N ASP A 86 -25.41 -8.35 5.94
CA ASP A 86 -26.12 -9.15 4.93
C ASP A 86 -25.76 -8.79 3.47
N LEU A 87 -24.52 -8.38 3.24
CA LEU A 87 -24.03 -8.05 1.90
C LEU A 87 -23.71 -9.33 1.10
N PRO A 88 -24.03 -9.35 -0.20
CA PRO A 88 -23.63 -10.45 -1.08
C PRO A 88 -22.13 -10.73 -1.03
N ASP A 89 -21.74 -12.00 -1.05
CA ASP A 89 -20.35 -12.46 -0.92
C ASP A 89 -19.35 -11.81 -1.86
N HIS A 90 -19.79 -11.44 -3.07
CA HIS A 90 -18.92 -10.78 -4.04
C HIS A 90 -18.62 -9.33 -3.62
N ILE A 91 -19.60 -8.59 -3.07
CA ILE A 91 -19.42 -7.22 -2.57
C ILE A 91 -18.54 -7.23 -1.33
N ARG A 92 -18.72 -8.19 -0.42
CA ARG A 92 -17.88 -8.35 0.78
C ARG A 92 -16.41 -8.49 0.41
N ARG A 93 -16.10 -9.40 -0.52
CA ARG A 93 -14.73 -9.58 -1.04
C ARG A 93 -14.16 -8.32 -1.69
N MET A 94 -14.99 -7.54 -2.40
CA MET A 94 -14.52 -6.28 -2.98
C MET A 94 -14.24 -5.23 -1.90
N LEU A 95 -15.01 -5.19 -0.82
CA LEU A 95 -14.76 -4.29 0.33
C LEU A 95 -13.50 -4.69 1.09
N GLU A 96 -13.27 -5.98 1.32
CA GLU A 96 -12.01 -6.49 1.90
C GLU A 96 -10.81 -6.07 1.06
N ARG A 97 -10.90 -6.25 -0.27
CA ARG A 97 -9.85 -5.80 -1.18
C ARG A 97 -9.61 -4.29 -1.12
N LEU A 98 -10.67 -3.52 -0.84
CA LEU A 98 -10.61 -2.07 -0.70
C LEU A 98 -9.90 -1.66 0.60
N GLU A 99 -10.10 -2.40 1.70
CA GLU A 99 -9.34 -2.25 2.94
C GLU A 99 -7.85 -2.52 2.71
N GLU A 100 -7.51 -3.65 2.08
CA GLU A 100 -6.11 -4.00 1.78
C GLU A 100 -5.40 -2.92 0.94
N MET A 101 -6.05 -2.42 -0.10
CA MET A 101 -5.46 -1.36 -0.94
C MET A 101 -5.32 -0.04 -0.19
N LYS A 102 -6.21 0.27 0.76
CA LYS A 102 -6.09 1.47 1.60
C LYS A 102 -4.85 1.37 2.49
N GLU A 103 -4.65 0.23 3.14
CA GLU A 103 -3.46 -0.02 3.97
C GLU A 103 -2.18 0.08 3.13
N GLU A 104 -2.15 -0.52 1.94
CA GLU A 104 -1.01 -0.42 1.02
C GLU A 104 -0.75 1.04 0.61
N LEU A 105 -1.80 1.80 0.33
CA LEU A 105 -1.71 3.20 -0.08
C LEU A 105 -1.15 4.08 1.04
N ASP A 106 -1.53 3.85 2.29
CA ASP A 106 -1.00 4.56 3.45
C ASP A 106 0.49 4.22 3.68
N LEU A 107 0.88 2.96 3.54
CA LEU A 107 2.28 2.52 3.64
C LEU A 107 3.15 3.18 2.57
N VAL A 108 2.72 3.13 1.30
CA VAL A 108 3.48 3.71 0.18
C VAL A 108 3.52 5.23 0.31
N LYS A 109 2.43 5.87 0.75
CA LYS A 109 2.42 7.32 1.01
C LYS A 109 3.47 7.71 2.05
N GLN A 110 3.56 6.94 3.14
CA GLN A 110 4.59 7.17 4.15
C GLN A 110 5.99 6.95 3.57
N GLU A 111 6.22 5.88 2.81
CA GLU A 111 7.50 5.61 2.14
C GLU A 111 7.91 6.78 1.22
N VAL A 112 7.01 7.26 0.37
CA VAL A 112 7.26 8.40 -0.54
C VAL A 112 7.57 9.68 0.25
N ALA A 113 6.84 9.94 1.34
CA ALA A 113 7.10 11.10 2.19
C ALA A 113 8.47 11.04 2.88
N GLU A 114 8.85 9.86 3.37
CA GLU A 114 10.18 9.62 3.96
C GLU A 114 11.30 9.74 2.94
N LEU A 115 11.10 9.18 1.74
CA LEU A 115 12.06 9.32 0.64
C LEU A 115 12.26 10.79 0.30
N ASN A 116 11.19 11.56 0.09
CA ASN A 116 11.27 13.00 -0.19
C ASN A 116 11.97 13.81 0.93
N ALA A 117 11.94 13.31 2.17
CA ALA A 117 12.63 13.94 3.29
C ALA A 117 14.15 13.70 3.25
N LYS A 118 14.59 12.54 2.72
CA LYS A 118 15.97 12.04 2.79
C LYS A 118 16.76 12.18 1.49
N ILE A 119 16.09 12.23 0.33
CA ILE A 119 16.81 12.24 -0.96
C ILE A 119 17.50 13.57 -1.26
N ASP A 120 18.64 13.48 -1.95
CA ASP A 120 19.22 14.61 -2.67
C ASP A 120 18.57 14.72 -4.05
N HIS A 121 17.87 15.82 -4.31
CA HIS A 121 17.21 16.04 -5.60
C HIS A 121 18.18 16.40 -6.73
N ASN A 122 19.45 16.69 -6.42
CA ASN A 122 20.49 16.89 -7.42
C ASN A 122 21.14 15.56 -7.87
N ASP A 123 20.94 14.48 -7.11
CA ASP A 123 21.34 13.13 -7.50
C ASP A 123 20.24 12.53 -8.40
N GLU A 124 20.58 12.33 -9.68
CA GLU A 124 19.67 11.82 -10.69
C GLU A 124 19.14 10.42 -10.35
N ALA A 125 19.94 9.56 -9.72
CA ALA A 125 19.53 8.20 -9.35
C ALA A 125 18.52 8.22 -8.19
N GLN A 126 18.77 9.04 -7.17
CA GLN A 126 17.86 9.19 -6.03
C GLN A 126 16.54 9.85 -6.45
N LYS A 127 16.62 10.87 -7.31
CA LYS A 127 15.43 11.52 -7.89
C LYS A 127 14.61 10.52 -8.72
N ALA A 128 15.25 9.73 -9.58
CA ALA A 128 14.54 8.73 -10.39
C ALA A 128 13.84 7.68 -9.51
N PHE A 129 14.49 7.24 -8.42
CA PHE A 129 13.88 6.31 -7.48
C PHE A 129 12.67 6.90 -6.76
N TYR A 130 12.76 8.16 -6.31
CA TYR A 130 11.62 8.88 -5.74
C TYR A 130 10.47 9.02 -6.75
N ASP A 131 10.77 9.44 -7.99
CA ASP A 131 9.78 9.62 -9.04
C ASP A 131 9.06 8.29 -9.35
N GLN A 132 9.79 7.17 -9.39
CA GLN A 132 9.20 5.84 -9.56
C GLN A 132 8.25 5.47 -8.41
N ARG A 133 8.67 5.68 -7.15
CA ARG A 133 7.83 5.37 -5.98
C ARG A 133 6.59 6.26 -5.92
N ASN A 134 6.74 7.54 -6.24
CA ASN A 134 5.62 8.47 -6.31
C ASN A 134 4.65 8.13 -7.46
N GLN A 135 5.16 7.70 -8.62
CA GLN A 135 4.31 7.20 -9.71
C GLN A 135 3.52 5.94 -9.30
N TYR A 136 4.16 5.01 -8.58
CA TYR A 136 3.47 3.84 -8.04
C TYR A 136 2.33 4.24 -7.10
N PHE A 137 2.59 5.16 -6.17
CA PHE A 137 1.56 5.72 -5.28
C PHE A 137 0.35 6.28 -6.05
N LEU A 138 0.59 7.10 -7.09
CA LEU A 138 -0.47 7.69 -7.90
C LEU A 138 -1.29 6.64 -8.67
N GLN A 139 -0.61 5.60 -9.18
CA GLN A 139 -1.28 4.48 -9.85
C GLN A 139 -2.17 3.71 -8.87
N LEU A 140 -1.65 3.39 -7.68
CA LEU A 140 -2.41 2.70 -6.64
C LEU A 140 -3.62 3.52 -6.19
N GLN A 141 -3.46 4.85 -6.05
CA GLN A 141 -4.56 5.76 -5.74
C GLN A 141 -5.65 5.75 -6.81
N THR A 142 -5.27 5.69 -8.08
CA THR A 142 -6.23 5.60 -9.19
C THR A 142 -7.00 4.28 -9.13
N GLN A 143 -6.29 3.16 -8.94
CA GLN A 143 -6.91 1.83 -8.81
C GLN A 143 -7.86 1.75 -7.60
N TYR A 144 -7.48 2.35 -6.48
CA TYR A 144 -8.32 2.44 -5.29
C TYR A 144 -9.64 3.15 -5.58
N PHE A 145 -9.62 4.31 -6.24
CA PHE A 145 -10.84 5.02 -6.62
C PHE A 145 -11.70 4.28 -7.65
N ASP A 146 -11.08 3.58 -8.59
CA ASP A 146 -11.82 2.78 -9.55
C ASP A 146 -12.48 1.56 -8.88
N MET A 147 -11.83 0.95 -7.89
CA MET A 147 -12.45 -0.09 -7.08
C MET A 147 -13.62 0.45 -6.25
N ILE A 148 -13.52 1.64 -5.65
CA ILE A 148 -14.65 2.29 -4.97
C ILE A 148 -15.86 2.43 -5.92
N LYS A 149 -15.64 2.84 -7.17
CA LYS A 149 -16.71 2.94 -8.17
C LYS A 149 -17.29 1.56 -8.48
N ASN A 150 -16.44 0.56 -8.69
CA ASN A 150 -16.88 -0.81 -8.97
C ASN A 150 -17.71 -1.39 -7.82
N VAL A 151 -17.29 -1.19 -6.56
CA VAL A 151 -18.06 -1.60 -5.37
C VAL A 151 -19.40 -0.89 -5.32
N LYS A 152 -19.39 0.43 -5.51
CA LYS A 152 -20.62 1.23 -5.51
C LYS A 152 -21.61 0.73 -6.58
N ASP A 153 -21.14 0.40 -7.76
CA ASP A 153 -21.99 -0.08 -8.85
C ASP A 153 -22.48 -1.51 -8.59
N ALA A 154 -21.62 -2.41 -8.10
CA ALA A 154 -22.03 -3.75 -7.66
C ALA A 154 -23.09 -3.70 -6.54
N MET A 155 -22.94 -2.80 -5.57
CA MET A 155 -23.93 -2.58 -4.51
C MET A 155 -25.28 -2.11 -5.07
N LYS A 156 -25.29 -1.19 -6.04
CA LYS A 156 -26.54 -0.76 -6.70
C LYS A 156 -27.19 -1.89 -7.48
N GLU A 157 -26.40 -2.67 -8.23
CA GLU A 157 -26.87 -3.80 -9.04
C GLU A 157 -27.48 -4.90 -8.16
N ALA A 158 -26.89 -5.15 -6.99
CA ALA A 158 -27.43 -6.07 -5.99
C ALA A 158 -28.65 -5.51 -5.22
N GLY A 159 -29.09 -4.28 -5.50
CA GLY A 159 -30.20 -3.64 -4.79
C GLY A 159 -29.88 -3.21 -3.36
N VAL A 160 -28.59 -3.17 -2.98
CA VAL A 160 -28.15 -2.73 -1.67
C VAL A 160 -28.37 -1.22 -1.56
N THR A 161 -29.24 -0.82 -0.65
CA THR A 161 -29.61 0.60 -0.44
C THR A 161 -28.70 1.28 0.58
N ASP A 162 -28.13 0.52 1.52
CA ASP A 162 -27.23 1.04 2.54
C ASP A 162 -25.78 1.09 2.02
N MET A 163 -25.37 2.28 1.60
CA MET A 163 -24.00 2.57 1.16
C MET A 163 -23.06 2.98 2.32
N SER A 164 -23.56 3.02 3.56
CA SER A 164 -22.74 3.43 4.72
C SER A 164 -21.58 2.48 4.98
N VAL A 165 -21.72 1.20 4.63
CA VAL A 165 -20.66 0.21 4.74
C VAL A 165 -19.45 0.58 3.86
N LEU A 166 -19.68 0.99 2.61
CA LEU A 166 -18.61 1.48 1.74
C LEU A 166 -17.96 2.73 2.31
N ILE A 167 -18.75 3.64 2.90
CA ILE A 167 -18.24 4.86 3.54
C ILE A 167 -17.31 4.51 4.72
N LYS A 168 -17.66 3.53 5.54
CA LYS A 168 -16.83 3.09 6.68
C LYS A 168 -15.47 2.56 6.23
N VAL A 169 -15.41 1.88 5.09
CA VAL A 169 -14.14 1.36 4.55
C VAL A 169 -13.26 2.50 4.04
N ILE A 170 -13.84 3.46 3.32
CA ILE A 170 -13.07 4.55 2.71
C ILE A 170 -12.68 5.66 3.69
N ALA A 171 -13.47 5.90 4.74
CA ALA A 171 -13.23 6.92 5.77
C ALA A 171 -11.99 6.61 6.59
#